data_AF-A0A377GXB5-F1
#
_entry.id   AF-A0A377GXB5-F1
#
_cell.length_a   1.000
_cell.length_b   1.000
_cell.length_c   1.000
_cell.angle_alpha   90.00
_cell.angle_beta   90.00
_cell.angle_gamma   90.00
#
_symmetry.space_group_name_H-M   'P 1'
#
loop_
_entity.id
_entity.type
_entity.pdbx_description
1 polymer ?
#
loop_
_entity_poly.entity_id
_entity_poly.type
_entity_poly.pdbx_seq_one_letter_code
_entity_poly.pdbx_strand_id
1 'polypeptide(L)'
;MKNLSILLISIISIWILHGALLIKVSKIDLSLKEDRKIYDELLKELSKKEIEYDSIMDLEKIGNEMREKKKMSISQDIEFFKIEEK
;
A
#
# COMPACT_ATOMS: atom_id res chain seq x y z
N MET A 1 46.02 -38.90 -13.70
CA MET A 1 45.87 -37.90 -12.61
C MET A 1 45.35 -36.54 -13.11
N LYS A 2 45.98 -35.93 -14.14
CA LYS A 2 45.56 -34.63 -14.71
C LYS A 2 44.07 -34.53 -15.10
N ASN A 3 43.51 -35.57 -15.73
CA ASN A 3 42.09 -35.57 -16.13
C ASN A 3 41.13 -35.63 -14.92
N LEU A 4 41.53 -36.28 -13.83
CA LEU A 4 40.75 -36.38 -12.60
C LEU A 4 40.70 -35.01 -11.88
N SER A 5 41.83 -34.30 -11.86
CA SER A 5 41.90 -32.94 -11.29
C SER A 5 41.03 -31.95 -12.06
N ILE A 6 41.01 -32.02 -13.39
CA ILE A 6 40.15 -31.17 -14.23
C ILE A 6 38.67 -31.42 -13.93
N LEU A 7 38.29 -32.69 -13.77
CA LEU A 7 36.92 -33.10 -13.47
C LEU A 7 36.47 -32.57 -12.10
N LEU A 8 37.33 -32.68 -11.08
CA LEU A 8 37.07 -32.11 -9.74
C LEU A 8 36.90 -30.60 -9.76
N ILE A 9 37.77 -29.87 -10.47
CA ILE A 9 37.67 -28.41 -10.60
C ILE A 9 36.37 -28.01 -11.30
N SER A 10 35.94 -28.76 -12.32
CA SER A 10 34.69 -28.48 -13.02
C SER A 10 33.48 -28.61 -12.09
N ILE A 11 33.42 -29.66 -11.26
CA ILE A 11 32.34 -29.86 -10.29
C ILE A 11 32.31 -28.73 -9.27
N ILE A 12 33.46 -28.37 -8.72
CA ILE A 12 33.56 -27.28 -7.73
C ILE A 12 33.11 -25.95 -8.35
N SER A 13 33.48 -25.67 -9.60
CA SER A 13 33.08 -24.45 -10.29
C SER A 13 31.55 -24.34 -10.47
N ILE A 14 30.89 -25.46 -10.76
CA ILE A 14 29.42 -25.53 -10.90
C ILE A 14 28.75 -25.27 -9.55
N TRP A 15 29.28 -25.85 -8.47
CA TRP A 15 28.76 -25.61 -7.12
C TRP A 15 28.87 -24.15 -6.69
N ILE A 16 30.00 -23.50 -6.99
CA ILE A 16 30.20 -22.07 -6.69
C ILE A 16 29.20 -21.21 -7.47
N LEU A 17 29.04 -21.47 -8.78
CA LEU A 17 28.07 -20.77 -9.62
C LEU A 17 26.63 -20.95 -9.10
N HIS A 18 26.27 -22.18 -8.73
CA HIS A 18 24.95 -22.48 -8.20
C HIS A 18 24.67 -21.74 -6.90
N GLY A 19 25.61 -21.77 -5.95
CA GLY A 19 25.50 -21.02 -4.69
C GLY A 19 25.35 -19.51 -4.91
N ALA A 20 26.14 -18.93 -5.82
CA ALA A 20 26.04 -17.51 -6.16
C ALA A 20 24.68 -17.14 -6.77
N LEU A 21 24.14 -18.00 -7.64
CA LEU A 21 22.81 -17.79 -8.24
C LEU A 21 21.70 -17.89 -7.20
N LEU A 22 21.75 -18.86 -6.28
CA LEU A 22 20.76 -18.99 -5.22
C LEU A 22 20.69 -17.74 -4.33
N ILE A 23 21.85 -17.16 -3.97
CA ILE A 23 21.90 -15.93 -3.18
C ILE A 23 21.26 -14.76 -3.96
N LYS A 24 21.55 -14.63 -5.26
CA LYS A 24 20.96 -13.57 -6.08
C LYS A 24 19.44 -13.73 -6.20
N VAL A 25 18.96 -14.94 -6.49
CA VAL A 25 17.52 -15.22 -6.58
C VAL A 25 16.83 -14.94 -5.25
N SER A 26 17.42 -15.36 -4.13
CA SER A 26 16.86 -15.11 -2.80
C SER A 26 16.77 -13.62 -2.48
N LYS A 27 17.78 -12.81 -2.83
CA LYS A 27 17.74 -11.36 -2.65
C LYS A 27 16.65 -10.71 -3.49
N ILE A 28 16.50 -11.14 -4.75
CA ILE A 28 15.45 -10.64 -5.65
C ILE A 28 14.06 -11.03 -5.14
N ASP A 29 13.87 -12.25 -4.64
CA ASP A 29 12.59 -12.68 -4.06
C ASP A 29 12.22 -11.85 -2.82
N LEU A 30 13.22 -11.53 -1.99
CA LEU A 30 13.00 -10.70 -0.80
C LEU A 30 12.63 -9.26 -1.18
N SER A 31 13.35 -8.64 -2.12
CA SER A 31 13.01 -7.29 -2.58
C SER A 31 11.64 -7.25 -3.25
N LEU A 32 11.30 -8.26 -4.07
CA LEU A 32 9.97 -8.34 -4.70
C LEU A 32 8.83 -8.47 -3.69
N LYS A 33 9.06 -9.17 -2.58
CA LYS A 33 8.08 -9.27 -1.49
C LYS A 33 7.88 -7.96 -0.77
N GLU A 34 8.96 -7.22 -0.50
CA GLU A 34 8.90 -5.88 0.09
C GLU A 34 8.20 -4.90 -0.83
N ASP A 35 8.59 -4.85 -2.11
CA ASP A 35 7.99 -3.99 -3.13
C ASP A 35 6.49 -4.27 -3.29
N ARG A 36 6.09 -5.56 -3.29
CA ARG A 36 4.68 -5.95 -3.35
C ARG A 36 3.91 -5.47 -2.13
N LYS A 37 4.48 -5.59 -0.94
CA LYS A 37 3.83 -5.12 0.29
C LYS A 37 3.61 -3.60 0.25
N ILE A 38 4.62 -2.85 -0.18
CA ILE A 38 4.52 -1.39 -0.34
C ILE A 38 3.44 -1.04 -1.38
N TYR A 39 3.41 -1.76 -2.50
CA TYR A 39 2.39 -1.58 -3.53
C TYR A 39 0.97 -1.79 -2.99
N ASP A 40 0.74 -2.88 -2.24
CA ASP A 40 -0.57 -3.18 -1.65
C ASP A 40 -0.99 -2.12 -0.63
N GLU A 41 -0.05 -1.60 0.18
CA GLU A 41 -0.29 -0.51 1.12
C GLU A 41 -0.68 0.80 0.40
N LEU A 42 0.06 1.16 -0.65
CA LEU A 42 -0.24 2.35 -1.46
C LEU A 42 -1.57 2.24 -2.18
N LEU A 43 -1.92 1.06 -2.71
CA LEU A 43 -3.20 0.81 -3.35
C LEU A 43 -4.37 1.00 -2.37
N LYS A 44 -4.19 0.53 -1.13
CA LYS A 44 -5.18 0.73 -0.06
C LYS A 44 -5.31 2.20 0.32
N GLU A 45 -4.20 2.94 0.41
CA GLU A 45 -4.23 4.37 0.72
C GLU A 45 -4.92 5.16 -0.40
N LEU A 46 -4.61 4.85 -1.66
CA LEU A 46 -5.25 5.46 -2.83
C LEU A 46 -6.76 5.23 -2.80
N SER A 47 -7.19 3.98 -2.63
CA SER A 47 -8.62 3.65 -2.54
C SER A 47 -9.33 4.40 -1.40
N LYS A 48 -8.67 4.56 -0.26
CA LYS A 48 -9.22 5.35 0.86
C LYS A 48 -9.39 6.83 0.47
N LYS A 49 -8.40 7.43 -0.18
CA LYS A 49 -8.47 8.83 -0.64
C LYS A 49 -9.53 9.04 -1.71
N GLU A 50 -9.70 8.09 -2.62
CA GLU A 50 -10.77 8.14 -3.63
C GLU A 50 -12.15 8.19 -2.96
N ILE A 51 -12.41 7.28 -2.00
CA ILE A 51 -13.67 7.27 -1.24
C ILE A 51 -13.88 8.57 -0.45
N GLU A 52 -12.83 9.09 0.18
CA GLU A 52 -12.89 10.35 0.93
C GLU A 52 -13.21 11.53 0.02
N TYR A 53 -12.58 11.61 -1.15
CA TYR A 53 -12.83 12.64 -2.14
C TYR A 53 -14.26 12.58 -2.68
N ASP A 54 -14.74 11.38 -3.05
CA ASP A 54 -16.11 11.19 -3.53
C ASP A 54 -17.14 11.58 -2.47
N SER A 55 -16.90 11.22 -1.21
CA SER A 55 -17.74 11.61 -0.07
C SER A 55 -17.79 13.13 0.10
N ILE A 56 -16.65 13.82 0.02
CA ILE A 56 -16.60 15.29 0.12
C ILE A 56 -17.36 15.93 -1.04
N MET A 57 -17.16 15.44 -2.26
CA MET A 57 -17.86 15.94 -3.45
C MET A 57 -19.38 15.75 -3.34
N ASP A 58 -19.83 14.59 -2.83
CA ASP A 58 -21.24 14.33 -2.58
C ASP A 58 -21.81 15.25 -1.48
N LEU A 59 -21.06 15.48 -0.39
CA LEU A 59 -21.45 16.43 0.66
C LEU A 59 -21.54 17.86 0.14
N GLU A 60 -20.60 18.28 -0.72
CA GLU A 60 -20.62 19.59 -1.35
C GLU A 60 -21.85 19.74 -2.26
N LYS A 61 -22.15 18.71 -3.06
CA LYS A 61 -23.34 18.66 -3.91
C LYS A 61 -24.62 18.76 -3.09
N ILE A 62 -24.73 18.00 -1.99
CA ILE A 62 -25.85 18.08 -1.05
C ILE A 62 -25.95 19.50 -0.46
N GLY A 63 -24.83 20.08 -0.02
CA GLY A 63 -24.79 21.44 0.52
C GLY A 63 -25.29 22.49 -0.48
N ASN A 64 -24.87 22.39 -1.74
CA ASN A 64 -25.34 23.25 -2.83
C ASN A 64 -26.85 23.08 -3.06
N GLU A 65 -27.36 21.85 -3.16
CA GLU A 65 -28.80 21.62 -3.33
C GLU A 65 -29.63 22.18 -2.17
N MET A 66 -29.15 22.02 -0.93
CA MET A 66 -29.84 22.50 0.27
C MET A 66 -29.88 24.03 0.32
N ARG A 67 -28.80 24.72 -0.08
CA ARG A 67 -28.76 26.18 -0.17
C ARG A 67 -29.62 26.71 -1.32
N GLU A 68 -29.47 26.15 -2.51
CA GLU A 68 -30.07 26.71 -3.73
C GLU A 68 -31.54 26.34 -3.92
N LYS A 69 -31.89 25.05 -3.74
CA LYS A 69 -33.26 24.57 -3.97
C LYS A 69 -34.13 24.71 -2.74
N LYS A 70 -33.57 24.46 -1.55
CA LYS A 70 -34.34 24.46 -0.28
C LYS A 70 -34.17 25.72 0.55
N LYS A 71 -33.31 26.67 0.15
CA LYS A 71 -33.02 27.92 0.88
C LYS A 71 -32.64 27.69 2.35
N MET A 72 -31.99 26.56 2.65
CA MET A 72 -31.56 26.22 4.00
C MET A 72 -30.12 26.69 4.24
N SER A 73 -29.89 27.39 5.34
CA SER A 73 -28.57 27.78 5.83
C SER A 73 -28.06 26.78 6.86
N ILE A 74 -26.76 26.45 6.81
CA ILE A 74 -26.10 25.66 7.86
C ILE A 74 -26.09 26.50 9.15
N SER A 75 -26.60 25.94 10.26
CA SER A 75 -26.63 26.62 11.56
C SER A 75 -25.21 26.93 12.03
N GLN A 76 -24.95 28.18 12.41
CA GLN A 76 -23.64 28.59 12.93
C GLN A 76 -23.50 28.40 14.45
N ASP A 77 -24.62 28.22 15.15
CA ASP A 77 -24.65 27.97 16.59
C ASP A 77 -25.12 26.55 16.86
N ILE A 78 -24.31 25.79 17.60
CA ILE A 78 -24.67 24.48 18.16
C ILE A 78 -24.67 24.66 19.69
N GLU A 79 -25.85 24.76 20.29
CA GLU A 79 -25.98 24.75 21.75
C GLU A 79 -25.84 23.31 22.28
N PHE A 80 -24.71 23.02 22.92
CA PHE A 80 -24.51 21.76 23.62
C PHE A 80 -25.20 21.79 24.98
N PHE A 81 -26.30 21.04 25.12
CA PHE A 81 -26.89 20.80 26.44
C PHE A 81 -26.03 19.79 27.20
N LYS A 82 -25.41 20.24 28.29
CA LYS A 82 -24.67 19.37 29.21
C LYS A 82 -25.70 18.69 30.12
N ILE A 83 -25.91 17.38 29.94
CA ILE A 83 -26.74 16.59 30.84
C ILE A 83 -25.86 16.24 32.04
N GLU A 84 -26.18 16.77 33.23
CA GLU A 84 -25.54 16.33 34.48
C GLU A 84 -26.13 14.97 34.88
N GLU A 85 -25.28 13.94 34.94
CA GLU A 85 -25.64 12.66 35.55
C GLU A 85 -25.80 12.85 37.07
N LYS A 86 -26.95 12.41 37.58
CA LYS A 86 -27.34 12.46 39.00
C LYS A 86 -26.76 11.29 39.79
#